data_AF-A0A932T9Z5-F1
#
_entry.id   AF-A0A932T9Z5-F1
#
_cell.length_a   1.000
_cell.length_b   1.000
_cell.length_c   1.000
_cell.angle_alpha   90.00
_cell.angle_beta   90.00
_cell.angle_gamma   90.00
#
_symmetry.space_group_name_H-M   'P 1'
#
loop_
_entity.id
_entity.type
_entity.pdbx_description
1 polymer ?
#
loop_
_entity_poly.entity_id
_entity_poly.type
_entity_poly.pdbx_seq_one_letter_code
_entity_poly.pdbx_strand_id
1 'polypeptide(L)'
;MNEYDLKQIKLIEKKIVLFENNKTELFDLINDLNGLLNAIESVADSWKDDFQAEINSLEMIQDSIEDGSISRWKENFKEDIYKSISALKNMTCSLLEKYLKISDPNVLESVIEINSKWLMCPKCNDAWESNSLDAMVVCPKCDCAFHNPRASQ
;
A
#
# COMPACT_ATOMS: atom_id res chain seq x y z
N MET A 1 1.35 9.38 8.93
CA MET A 1 0.74 9.42 7.59
C MET A 1 -0.71 9.77 7.71
N ASN A 2 -1.19 10.71 6.90
CA ASN A 2 -2.60 11.09 6.90
C ASN A 2 -3.46 10.06 6.12
N GLU A 3 -4.78 10.15 6.23
CA GLU A 3 -5.72 9.24 5.56
C GLU A 3 -5.60 9.30 4.02
N TYR A 4 -5.27 10.48 3.48
CA TYR A 4 -5.10 10.69 2.05
C TYR A 4 -3.91 9.90 1.49
N ASP A 5 -2.74 10.02 2.12
CA ASP A 5 -1.53 9.28 1.77
C ASP A 5 -1.73 7.78 1.94
N LEU A 6 -2.46 7.33 2.97
CA LEU A 6 -2.82 5.92 3.12
C LEU A 6 -3.65 5.43 1.94
N LYS A 7 -4.60 6.24 1.44
CA LYS A 7 -5.36 5.91 0.23
C LYS A 7 -4.45 5.83 -0.99
N GLN A 8 -3.49 6.74 -1.15
CA GLN A 8 -2.52 6.69 -2.26
C GLN A 8 -1.67 5.42 -2.22
N ILE A 9 -1.14 5.05 -1.04
CA ILE A 9 -0.35 3.82 -0.88
C ILE A 9 -1.18 2.56 -1.19
N LYS A 10 -2.45 2.51 -0.78
CA LYS A 10 -3.36 1.40 -1.14
C LYS A 10 -3.65 1.36 -2.65
N LEU A 11 -3.72 2.51 -3.31
CA LEU A 11 -3.86 2.57 -4.77
C LEU A 11 -2.60 2.07 -5.46
N ILE A 12 -1.41 2.41 -4.97
CA ILE A 12 -0.13 1.88 -5.45
C ILE A 12 -0.13 0.34 -5.39
N GLU A 13 -0.46 -0.23 -4.23
CA GLU A 13 -0.55 -1.69 -4.06
C GLU A 13 -1.49 -2.31 -5.10
N LYS A 14 -2.68 -1.73 -5.26
CA LYS A 14 -3.67 -2.19 -6.23
C LYS A 14 -3.14 -2.14 -7.66
N LYS A 15 -2.44 -1.07 -8.05
CA LYS A 15 -1.88 -0.91 -9.41
C LYS A 15 -0.79 -1.94 -9.69
N ILE A 16 0.08 -2.19 -8.72
CA ILE A 16 1.10 -3.27 -8.79
C ILE A 16 0.43 -4.64 -8.99
N VAL A 17 -0.60 -4.96 -8.21
CA VAL A 17 -1.34 -6.23 -8.34
C VAL A 17 -2.05 -6.34 -9.70
N LEU A 18 -2.58 -5.24 -10.24
CA LEU A 18 -3.15 -5.25 -11.59
C LEU A 18 -2.09 -5.59 -12.64
N PHE A 19 -0.88 -5.04 -12.51
CA PHE A 19 0.23 -5.35 -13.42
C PHE A 19 0.68 -6.81 -13.33
N GLU A 20 0.88 -7.33 -12.12
CA GLU A 20 1.23 -8.75 -11.92
C GLU A 20 0.18 -9.71 -12.53
N ASN A 21 -1.08 -9.29 -12.54
CA ASN A 21 -2.18 -10.05 -13.14
C ASN A 21 -2.36 -9.79 -14.64
N ASN A 22 -1.43 -9.09 -15.31
CA ASN A 22 -1.50 -8.69 -16.71
C ASN A 22 -2.78 -7.90 -17.08
N LYS A 23 -3.27 -7.08 -16.14
CA LYS A 23 -4.48 -6.24 -16.32
C LYS A 23 -4.16 -4.77 -16.62
N THR A 24 -2.89 -4.38 -16.61
CA THR A 24 -2.42 -3.05 -16.99
C THR A 24 -1.06 -3.21 -17.67
N GLU A 25 -0.73 -2.30 -18.58
CA GLU A 25 0.57 -2.29 -19.26
C GLU A 25 1.66 -1.60 -18.42
N LEU A 26 2.93 -1.81 -18.77
CA LEU A 26 4.07 -1.26 -18.02
C LEU A 26 4.06 0.28 -18.04
N PHE A 27 3.83 0.88 -19.21
CA PHE A 27 3.73 2.33 -19.38
C PHE A 27 2.63 2.94 -18.49
N ASP A 28 1.44 2.35 -18.49
CA ASP A 28 0.33 2.81 -17.64
C ASP A 28 0.66 2.70 -16.16
N LEU A 29 1.29 1.59 -15.75
CA LEU A 29 1.74 1.40 -14.38
C LEU A 29 2.72 2.50 -13.97
N ILE A 30 3.76 2.77 -14.76
CA ILE A 30 4.78 3.79 -14.47
C ILE A 30 4.12 5.16 -14.24
N ASN A 31 3.23 5.57 -15.16
CA ASN A 31 2.53 6.85 -15.05
C ASN A 31 1.65 6.93 -13.79
N ASP A 32 0.89 5.86 -13.51
CA ASP A 32 0.07 5.77 -12.30
C ASP A 32 0.94 5.86 -11.04
N LEU A 33 2.05 5.12 -10.97
CA LEU A 33 2.94 5.12 -9.82
C LEU A 33 3.60 6.48 -9.59
N ASN A 34 4.09 7.14 -10.64
CA ASN A 34 4.64 8.50 -10.55
C ASN A 34 3.60 9.50 -10.04
N GLY A 35 2.37 9.44 -10.58
CA GLY A 35 1.29 10.32 -10.16
C GLY A 35 0.92 10.11 -8.68
N LEU A 36 0.80 8.86 -8.26
CA LEU A 36 0.48 8.49 -6.88
C LEU A 36 1.62 8.85 -5.92
N LEU A 37 2.88 8.61 -6.30
CA LEU A 37 4.05 8.94 -5.47
C LEU A 37 4.15 10.45 -5.22
N ASN A 38 3.99 11.25 -6.27
CA ASN A 38 4.05 12.71 -6.19
C ASN A 38 2.90 13.30 -5.35
N ALA A 39 1.79 12.58 -5.23
CA ALA A 39 0.67 13.00 -4.39
C ALA A 39 0.92 12.74 -2.90
N ILE A 40 1.85 11.89 -2.51
CA ILE A 40 2.08 11.53 -1.11
C ILE A 40 2.94 12.60 -0.44
N GLU A 41 2.50 13.14 0.69
CA GLU A 41 3.21 14.24 1.38
C GLU A 41 3.97 13.78 2.63
N SER A 42 3.44 12.82 3.39
CA SER A 42 3.87 12.56 4.77
C SER A 42 4.71 11.29 4.98
N VAL A 43 5.24 10.69 3.90
CA VAL A 43 6.20 9.59 3.99
C VAL A 43 7.63 10.12 4.08
N ALA A 44 8.54 9.31 4.62
CA ALA A 44 9.95 9.68 4.73
C ALA A 44 10.58 9.87 3.34
N ASP A 45 11.40 10.91 3.18
CA ASP A 45 12.06 11.20 1.89
C ASP A 45 12.89 10.01 1.39
N SER A 46 13.61 9.33 2.29
CA SER A 46 14.37 8.12 1.93
C SER A 46 13.50 7.02 1.32
N TRP A 47 12.27 6.86 1.78
CA TRP A 47 11.35 5.89 1.20
C TRP A 47 10.92 6.32 -0.21
N LYS A 48 10.68 7.63 -0.42
CA LYS A 48 10.36 8.16 -1.76
C LYS A 48 11.53 7.98 -2.71
N ASP A 49 12.74 8.27 -2.26
CA ASP A 49 13.96 8.15 -3.06
C ASP A 49 14.18 6.69 -3.51
N ASP A 50 14.08 5.75 -2.57
CA ASP A 50 14.19 4.32 -2.86
C ASP A 50 13.07 3.86 -3.81
N PHE A 51 11.83 4.35 -3.63
CA PHE A 51 10.69 3.96 -4.45
C PHE A 51 10.83 4.53 -5.87
N GLN A 52 11.25 5.80 -5.99
CA GLN A 52 11.52 6.45 -7.27
C GLN A 52 12.66 5.77 -8.01
N ALA A 53 13.70 5.28 -7.33
CA ALA A 53 14.80 4.55 -7.97
C ALA A 53 14.31 3.28 -8.71
N GLU A 54 13.33 2.58 -8.13
CA GLU A 54 12.71 1.44 -8.78
C GLU A 54 11.79 1.86 -9.95
N ILE A 55 11.04 2.97 -9.83
CA ILE A 55 10.27 3.52 -10.97
C ILE A 55 11.21 3.90 -12.12
N ASN A 56 12.30 4.60 -11.83
CA ASN A 56 13.29 5.01 -12.84
C ASN A 56 13.89 3.79 -13.55
N SER A 57 14.09 2.68 -12.82
CA SER A 57 14.55 1.42 -13.41
C SER A 57 13.53 0.86 -14.42
N LEU A 58 12.24 0.94 -14.11
CA LEU A 58 11.16 0.56 -15.04
C LEU A 58 11.08 1.51 -16.24
N GLU A 59 11.23 2.82 -16.04
CA GLU A 59 11.28 3.82 -17.11
C GLU A 59 12.42 3.56 -18.08
N MET A 60 13.64 3.31 -17.58
CA MET A 60 14.78 2.97 -18.43
C MET A 60 14.53 1.73 -19.30
N ILE A 61 13.83 0.72 -18.76
CA ILE A 61 13.45 -0.48 -19.50
C ILE A 61 12.37 -0.14 -20.54
N GLN A 62 11.35 0.64 -20.17
CA GLN A 62 10.28 1.08 -21.07
C GLN A 62 10.83 1.88 -22.26
N ASP A 63 11.70 2.86 -21.99
CA ASP A 63 12.35 3.68 -23.02
C ASP A 63 13.15 2.80 -24.00
N SER A 64 13.86 1.79 -23.47
CA SER A 64 14.62 0.82 -24.26
C SER A 64 13.75 -0.12 -25.11
N ILE A 65 12.48 -0.32 -24.71
CA ILE A 65 11.50 -1.08 -25.48
C ILE A 65 10.97 -0.22 -26.63
N GLU A 66 10.64 1.04 -26.35
CA GLU A 66 10.08 1.97 -27.33
C GLU A 66 11.07 2.37 -28.43
N ASP A 67 12.34 2.57 -28.08
CA ASP A 67 13.37 2.97 -29.03
C ASP A 67 13.94 1.79 -29.85
N GLY A 68 13.53 0.55 -29.55
CA GLY A 68 14.02 -0.68 -30.18
C GLY A 68 15.44 -1.07 -29.76
N SER A 69 16.04 -0.41 -28.77
CA SER A 69 17.36 -0.70 -28.20
C SER A 69 17.35 -1.92 -27.27
N ILE A 70 16.29 -2.75 -27.29
CA ILE A 70 16.17 -4.02 -26.57
C ILE A 70 17.41 -4.90 -26.77
N SER A 71 18.05 -4.86 -27.94
CA SER A 71 19.30 -5.61 -28.23
C SER A 71 20.46 -5.30 -27.27
N ARG A 72 20.43 -4.15 -26.58
CA ARG A 72 21.41 -3.75 -25.56
C ARG A 72 21.18 -4.44 -24.21
N TRP A 73 19.96 -4.89 -23.96
CA TRP A 73 19.57 -5.65 -22.77
C TRP A 73 19.63 -7.15 -23.09
N LYS A 74 20.62 -7.85 -22.51
CA LYS A 74 20.78 -9.29 -22.69
C LYS A 74 19.55 -10.03 -22.13
N GLU A 75 18.59 -10.39 -22.97
CA GLU A 75 17.47 -11.35 -22.81
C GLU A 75 16.60 -11.34 -21.52
N ASN A 76 16.96 -10.62 -20.46
CA ASN A 76 16.37 -10.75 -19.12
C ASN A 76 15.66 -9.47 -18.64
N PHE A 77 15.27 -8.55 -19.53
CA PHE A 77 14.49 -7.37 -19.14
C PHE A 77 13.22 -7.73 -18.36
N LYS A 78 12.62 -8.90 -18.65
CA LYS A 78 11.50 -9.43 -17.86
C LYS A 78 11.88 -9.68 -16.40
N GLU A 79 13.06 -10.26 -16.17
CA GLU A 79 13.58 -10.49 -14.82
C GLU A 79 13.81 -9.18 -14.08
N ASP A 80 14.39 -8.18 -14.77
CA ASP A 80 14.60 -6.85 -14.20
C ASP A 80 13.29 -6.14 -13.86
N ILE A 81 12.28 -6.22 -14.75
CA ILE A 81 10.92 -5.74 -14.48
C ILE A 81 10.36 -6.44 -13.23
N TYR A 82 10.39 -7.78 -13.17
CA TYR A 82 9.85 -8.51 -12.02
C TYR A 82 10.58 -8.18 -10.72
N LYS A 83 11.89 -7.95 -10.79
CA LYS A 83 12.70 -7.54 -9.64
C LYS A 83 12.25 -6.17 -9.11
N SER A 84 12.12 -5.17 -9.98
CA SER A 84 11.66 -3.83 -9.56
C SER A 84 10.21 -3.84 -9.09
N ILE A 85 9.32 -4.58 -9.74
CA ILE A 85 7.93 -4.77 -9.29
C ILE A 85 7.87 -5.42 -7.90
N SER A 86 8.68 -6.45 -7.66
CA SER A 86 8.79 -7.10 -6.35
C SER A 86 9.31 -6.15 -5.28
N ALA A 87 10.32 -5.33 -5.60
CA ALA A 87 10.84 -4.30 -4.70
C ALA A 87 9.77 -3.27 -4.32
N LEU A 88 9.09 -2.68 -5.31
CA LEU A 88 7.99 -1.72 -5.13
C LEU A 88 6.87 -2.31 -4.25
N LYS A 89 6.50 -3.58 -4.49
CA LYS A 89 5.49 -4.29 -3.70
C LYS A 89 5.94 -4.45 -2.26
N ASN A 90 7.15 -4.93 -2.02
CA ASN A 90 7.69 -5.12 -0.68
C ASN A 90 7.78 -3.81 0.11
N MET A 91 8.21 -2.73 -0.54
CA MET A 91 8.25 -1.39 0.07
C MET A 91 6.85 -0.89 0.44
N THR A 92 5.87 -1.09 -0.44
CA THR A 92 4.47 -0.72 -0.23
C THR A 92 3.85 -1.50 0.93
N CYS A 93 4.01 -2.83 0.93
CA CYS A 93 3.49 -3.69 1.99
C CYS A 93 4.15 -3.38 3.34
N SER A 94 5.48 -3.21 3.38
CA SER A 94 6.20 -2.88 4.61
C SER A 94 5.74 -1.54 5.20
N LEU A 95 5.49 -0.55 4.33
CA LEU A 95 4.97 0.74 4.76
C LEU A 95 3.55 0.60 5.32
N LEU A 96 2.65 -0.10 4.62
CA LEU A 96 1.29 -0.37 5.08
C LEU A 96 1.28 -1.10 6.43
N GLU A 97 2.08 -2.15 6.59
CA GLU A 97 2.20 -2.88 7.86
C GLU A 97 2.67 -1.98 9.00
N LYS A 98 3.67 -1.12 8.75
CA LYS A 98 4.15 -0.17 9.75
C LYS A 98 3.03 0.75 10.20
N TYR A 99 2.19 1.23 9.29
CA TYR A 99 1.07 2.09 9.63
C TYR A 99 -0.10 1.36 10.29
N LEU A 100 -0.43 0.16 9.84
CA LEU A 100 -1.48 -0.65 10.46
C LEU A 100 -1.13 -1.07 11.89
N LYS A 101 0.17 -1.15 12.22
CA LYS A 101 0.65 -1.41 13.59
C LYS A 101 0.71 -0.15 14.47
N ILE A 102 0.54 1.04 13.90
CA ILE A 102 0.56 2.29 14.66
C ILE A 102 -0.89 2.73 14.94
N SER A 103 -1.24 2.69 16.22
CA SER A 103 -2.44 3.34 16.77
C SER A 103 -2.43 4.83 16.46
N ASP A 104 -3.50 5.36 15.85
CA ASP A 104 -3.66 6.81 15.65
C ASP A 104 -3.90 7.49 17.01
N PRO A 105 -3.01 8.35 17.51
CA PRO A 105 -3.15 8.97 18.83
C PRO A 105 -4.36 9.91 18.95
N ASN A 106 -4.95 10.33 17.83
CA ASN A 106 -6.13 11.18 17.83
C ASN A 106 -7.43 10.39 17.99
N VAL A 107 -7.39 9.07 17.80
CA VAL A 107 -8.53 8.21 18.06
C VAL A 107 -8.51 7.82 19.53
N LEU A 108 -9.33 8.49 20.34
CA LEU A 108 -9.32 8.28 21.79
C LEU A 108 -10.09 7.02 22.22
N GLU A 109 -10.92 6.46 21.34
CA GLU A 109 -11.84 5.38 21.66
C GLU A 109 -11.38 4.04 21.09
N SER A 110 -11.48 3.00 21.91
CA SER A 110 -11.27 1.60 21.51
C SER A 110 -12.61 0.92 21.23
N VAL A 111 -12.62 -0.05 20.30
CA VAL A 111 -13.75 -0.99 20.22
C VAL A 111 -13.81 -1.83 21.49
N ILE A 112 -15.00 -2.30 21.83
CA ILE A 112 -15.20 -3.22 22.95
C ILE A 112 -15.02 -4.64 22.42
N GLU A 113 -14.06 -5.38 22.98
CA GLU A 113 -13.90 -6.80 22.69
C GLU A 113 -14.98 -7.61 23.42
N ILE A 114 -15.85 -8.29 22.66
CA ILE A 114 -16.86 -9.19 23.25
C ILE A 114 -16.23 -10.58 23.51
N ASN A 115 -15.48 -11.09 22.53
CA ASN A 115 -14.72 -12.34 22.59
C ASN A 115 -13.62 -12.30 21.52
N SER A 116 -12.91 -13.40 21.29
CA SER A 116 -11.78 -13.48 20.36
C SER A 116 -12.10 -13.16 18.89
N LYS A 117 -13.37 -13.18 18.48
CA LYS A 117 -13.81 -12.91 17.10
C LYS A 117 -14.74 -11.71 16.95
N TRP A 118 -15.46 -11.34 18.01
CA TRP A 118 -16.49 -10.31 17.96
C TRP A 118 -16.04 -8.99 18.60
N LEU A 119 -16.20 -7.91 17.85
CA LEU A 119 -15.95 -6.53 18.28
C LEU A 119 -17.27 -5.78 18.34
N MET A 120 -17.37 -4.79 19.24
CA MET A 120 -18.54 -3.91 19.37
C MET A 120 -18.14 -2.44 19.25
N CYS A 121 -18.90 -1.69 18.48
CA CYS A 121 -18.68 -0.27 18.25
C CYS A 121 -19.24 0.51 19.44
N PRO A 122 -18.43 1.28 20.18
CA PRO A 122 -18.93 2.06 21.32
C PRO A 122 -19.87 3.20 20.89
N LYS A 123 -19.79 3.65 19.63
CA LYS A 123 -20.59 4.75 19.09
C LYS A 123 -21.99 4.35 18.64
N CYS A 124 -22.13 3.21 17.95
CA CYS A 124 -23.42 2.77 17.39
C CYS A 124 -23.95 1.45 18.00
N ASN A 125 -23.22 0.88 18.96
CA ASN A 125 -23.54 -0.39 19.65
C ASN A 125 -23.73 -1.58 18.71
N ASP A 126 -23.17 -1.51 17.50
CA ASP A 126 -23.20 -2.61 16.55
C ASP A 126 -22.04 -3.57 16.81
N ALA A 127 -22.31 -4.87 16.71
CA ALA A 127 -21.30 -5.90 16.86
C ALA A 127 -21.02 -6.56 15.51
N TRP A 128 -19.75 -6.82 15.21
CA TRP A 128 -19.35 -7.52 13.99
C TRP A 128 -18.21 -8.50 14.28
N GLU A 129 -18.14 -9.52 13.43
CA GLU A 129 -17.02 -10.46 13.44
C GLU A 129 -15.83 -9.82 12.72
N SER A 130 -14.66 -9.88 13.35
CA SER A 130 -13.39 -9.42 12.79
C SER A 130 -12.27 -10.32 13.29
N ASN A 131 -11.43 -10.75 12.34
CA ASN A 131 -10.18 -11.46 12.63
C ASN A 131 -8.96 -10.54 12.41
N SER A 132 -9.18 -9.22 12.24
CA SER A 132 -8.08 -8.27 12.07
C SER A 132 -7.27 -8.13 13.36
N LEU A 133 -5.94 -8.15 13.19
CA LEU A 133 -4.94 -7.84 14.22
C LEU A 133 -4.34 -6.44 14.02
N ASP A 134 -4.92 -5.62 13.14
CA ASP A 134 -4.49 -4.26 12.90
C ASP A 134 -4.73 -3.43 14.17
N ALA A 135 -3.86 -2.45 14.46
CA ALA A 135 -3.97 -1.55 15.61
C ALA A 135 -5.28 -0.71 15.61
N MET A 136 -5.90 -0.59 14.43
CA MET A 136 -7.11 0.16 14.19
C MET A 136 -8.12 -0.70 13.44
N VAL A 137 -9.39 -0.57 13.79
CA VAL A 137 -10.52 -1.21 13.07
C VAL A 137 -11.58 -0.17 12.75
N VAL A 138 -12.30 -0.39 11.65
CA VAL A 138 -13.42 0.47 11.23
C VAL A 138 -14.72 -0.27 11.46
N CYS A 139 -15.68 0.39 12.11
CA CYS A 139 -17.02 -0.18 12.28
C CYS A 139 -17.75 -0.21 10.92
N PRO A 140 -18.26 -1.37 10.47
CA PRO A 140 -18.91 -1.49 9.16
C PRO A 140 -20.24 -0.74 9.04
N LYS A 141 -20.87 -0.38 10.17
CA LYS A 141 -22.17 0.30 10.19
C LYS A 141 -22.07 1.82 10.19
N CYS A 142 -21.13 2.38 10.96
CA CYS A 142 -21.01 3.83 11.13
C CYS A 142 -19.73 4.43 10.57
N ASP A 143 -18.86 3.59 9.98
CA ASP A 143 -17.60 3.99 9.33
C ASP A 143 -16.62 4.76 10.24
N CYS A 144 -16.78 4.60 11.56
CA CYS A 144 -15.88 5.22 12.54
C CYS A 144 -14.70 4.29 12.83
N ALA A 145 -13.50 4.87 12.88
CA ALA A 145 -12.27 4.19 13.24
C ALA A 145 -12.06 4.19 14.76
N PHE A 146 -11.54 3.08 15.28
CA PHE A 146 -11.34 2.84 16.71
C PHE A 146 -10.06 2.03 16.93
N HIS A 147 -9.44 2.17 18.11
CA HIS A 147 -8.36 1.27 18.51
C HIS A 147 -8.83 -0.17 18.64
N ASN A 148 -8.05 -1.11 18.14
CA ASN A 148 -8.28 -2.54 18.29
C ASN A 148 -7.54 -3.06 19.53
N PRO A 149 -8.24 -3.45 20.61
CA PRO A 149 -7.60 -3.94 21.83
C PRO A 149 -6.82 -5.25 21.62
N ARG A 150 -7.06 -5.97 20.51
CA ARG A 150 -6.36 -7.23 20.18
C ARG A 150 -4.99 -7.03 19.57
N ALA A 151 -4.66 -5.85 19.07
CA ALA A 151 -3.38 -5.61 18.40
C ALA A 151 -2.17 -5.63 19.35
N SER A 152 -2.40 -5.54 20.66
CA SER A 152 -1.39 -5.57 21.72
C SER A 152 -1.38 -6.86 22.54
N GLN A 153 -2.20 -7.86 22.19
CA GLN A 153 -2.28 -9.17 22.85
C GLN A 153 -1.43 -10.21 22.11
#